data_AF-Q17L56-F1
#
_entry.id   AF-Q17L56-F1
#
_cell.length_a   1.000
_cell.length_b   1.000
_cell.length_c   1.000
_cell.angle_alpha   90.00
_cell.angle_beta   90.00
_cell.angle_gamma   90.00
#
_symmetry.space_group_name_H-M   'P 1'
#
loop_
_entity.id
_entity.type
_entity.pdbx_description
1 polymer ?
#
loop_
_entity_poly.entity_id
_entity_poly.type
_entity_poly.pdbx_seq_one_letter_code
_entity_poly.pdbx_strand_id
1 'polypeptide(L)'
;MRRETIEAPETSGFRLLVETSRGENGFVECEPESCPAVDDCYLYNKKAPGRCCDKCVGCLYEGRMIDSGTEWTDPDDPCEHFKCVSGVITRSRIKCYTPCSNPLPLKHGQCCPICLGE
;
A
#
# COMPACT_ATOMS: atom_id res chain seq x y z
N MET A 1 25.48 21.00 -11.13
CA MET A 1 24.20 20.90 -10.40
C MET A 1 23.13 21.69 -11.16
N ARG A 2 22.26 21.01 -11.90
CA ARG A 2 21.00 21.59 -12.35
C ARG A 2 19.90 20.67 -11.84
N ARG A 3 19.01 21.19 -11.00
CA ARG A 3 17.77 20.52 -10.61
C ARG A 3 16.83 20.64 -11.80
N GLU A 4 16.53 19.54 -12.47
CA GLU A 4 15.46 19.50 -13.46
C GLU A 4 14.33 18.66 -12.90
N THR A 5 13.16 19.29 -12.77
CA THR A 5 11.93 18.66 -12.31
C THR A 5 11.28 18.01 -13.52
N ILE A 6 11.32 16.68 -13.62
CA ILE A 6 10.61 15.96 -14.68
C ILE A 6 9.22 15.65 -14.14
N GLU A 7 8.22 16.41 -14.61
CA GLU A 7 6.81 16.13 -14.40
C GLU A 7 6.45 14.85 -15.17
N ALA A 8 6.12 13.78 -14.43
CA ALA A 8 5.42 12.62 -14.99
C ALA A 8 3.90 12.89 -14.87
N PRO A 9 3.10 12.46 -15.85
CA PRO A 9 1.67 12.74 -15.85
C PRO A 9 0.98 11.99 -14.71
N GLU A 10 0.54 12.76 -13.72
CA GLU A 10 -0.63 12.60 -12.85
C GLU A 10 -1.24 11.19 -12.75
N THR A 11 -0.88 10.42 -11.72
CA THR A 11 -1.86 9.64 -10.94
C THR A 11 -1.36 9.42 -9.51
N SER A 12 -1.96 10.15 -8.57
CA SER A 12 -2.08 9.87 -7.13
C SER A 12 -0.79 9.57 -6.32
N GLY A 13 -0.18 10.63 -5.78
CA GLY A 13 -0.03 10.72 -4.32
C GLY A 13 1.23 10.18 -3.62
N PHE A 14 2.20 9.55 -4.30
CA PHE A 14 3.52 9.30 -3.71
C PHE A 14 4.64 9.69 -4.69
N ARG A 15 5.38 10.75 -4.35
CA ARG A 15 6.67 11.06 -4.99
C ARG A 15 7.68 10.02 -4.54
N LEU A 16 7.88 8.97 -5.32
CA LEU A 16 9.11 8.19 -5.24
C LEU A 16 10.21 9.05 -5.88
N LEU A 17 11.04 9.67 -5.04
CA LEU A 17 12.32 10.23 -5.46
C LEU A 17 13.22 9.04 -5.81
N VAL A 18 13.08 8.49 -7.02
CA VAL A 18 14.17 7.70 -7.57
C VAL A 18 15.22 8.73 -7.97
N GLU A 19 16.27 8.87 -7.16
CA GLU A 19 17.45 9.62 -7.56
C GLU A 19 18.10 8.89 -8.75
N THR A 20 17.67 9.22 -9.97
CA THR A 20 18.33 8.71 -11.17
C THR A 20 19.65 9.47 -11.30
N SER A 21 20.73 8.94 -10.72
CA SER A 21 22.08 9.45 -10.97
C SER A 21 22.44 9.08 -12.42
N ARG A 22 22.57 10.11 -13.27
CA ARG A 22 23.10 9.93 -14.63
C ARG A 22 24.60 9.68 -14.48
N GLY A 23 25.04 8.43 -14.68
CA GLY A 23 26.47 8.13 -14.74
C GLY A 23 27.14 8.93 -15.86
N GLU A 24 28.44 9.18 -15.76
CA GLU A 24 29.23 9.99 -16.72
C GLU A 24 29.11 9.52 -18.19
N ASN A 25 28.58 8.32 -18.44
CA ASN A 25 28.34 7.73 -19.76
C ASN A 25 26.87 7.79 -20.22
N GLY A 26 25.98 8.46 -19.49
CA GLY A 26 24.54 8.51 -19.78
C GLY A 26 23.75 7.25 -19.42
N PHE A 27 24.40 6.25 -18.81
CA PHE A 27 23.77 5.05 -18.28
C PHE A 27 23.23 5.31 -16.86
N VAL A 28 22.04 4.78 -16.58
CA VAL A 28 21.48 4.71 -15.21
C VAL A 28 22.01 3.46 -14.55
N GLU A 29 22.70 3.61 -13.42
CA GLU A 29 23.16 2.50 -12.60
C GLU A 29 22.15 2.28 -11.48
N CYS A 30 21.65 1.05 -11.33
CA CYS A 30 20.57 0.75 -10.38
C CYS A 30 21.14 0.05 -9.16
N GLU A 31 20.99 0.66 -7.98
CA GLU A 31 21.39 0.06 -6.71
C GLU A 31 20.20 -0.63 -6.01
N PRO A 32 20.34 -1.89 -5.56
CA PRO A 32 19.24 -2.67 -4.97
C PRO A 32 18.63 -2.04 -3.71
N GLU A 33 19.42 -1.35 -2.89
CA GLU A 33 18.96 -0.72 -1.65
C GLU A 33 18.04 0.49 -1.88
N SER A 34 18.02 1.06 -3.09
CA SER A 34 17.16 2.18 -3.45
C SER A 34 15.72 1.76 -3.80
N CYS A 35 15.44 0.46 -3.89
CA CYS A 35 14.11 -0.03 -4.22
C CYS A 35 13.23 -0.16 -2.97
N PRO A 36 11.96 0.30 -3.02
CA PRO A 36 11.05 0.14 -1.90
C PRO A 36 10.79 -1.35 -1.67
N ALA A 37 11.14 -1.82 -0.47
CA ALA A 37 10.77 -3.15 -0.03
C ALA A 37 9.24 -3.20 0.13
N VAL A 38 8.61 -4.20 -0.48
CA VAL A 38 7.22 -4.55 -0.21
C VAL A 38 7.27 -5.83 0.60
N ASP A 39 6.89 -5.74 1.87
CA ASP A 39 6.82 -6.90 2.77
C ASP A 39 5.93 -8.00 2.16
N ASP A 40 6.35 -9.25 2.34
CA ASP A 40 5.64 -10.46 1.89
C ASP A 40 5.28 -10.47 0.39
N CYS A 41 6.10 -9.87 -0.48
CA CYS A 41 5.92 -9.95 -1.92
C CYS A 41 6.60 -11.19 -2.53
N TYR A 42 5.78 -12.08 -3.10
CA TYR A 42 6.24 -13.32 -3.75
C TYR A 42 6.12 -13.26 -5.28
N LEU A 43 5.40 -12.27 -5.84
CA LEU A 43 5.22 -12.13 -7.28
C LEU A 43 5.54 -10.70 -7.76
N TYR A 44 6.49 -10.63 -8.72
CA TYR A 44 7.00 -9.37 -9.25
C TYR A 44 6.73 -9.21 -10.74
N ASN A 45 6.39 -7.99 -11.15
CA ASN A 45 6.44 -7.56 -12.54
C ASN A 45 7.86 -7.13 -12.89
N LYS A 46 8.39 -7.66 -13.99
CA LYS A 46 9.67 -7.24 -14.52
C LYS A 46 9.65 -5.74 -14.83
N LYS A 47 10.69 -5.04 -14.40
CA LYS A 47 10.89 -3.63 -14.70
C LYS A 47 10.91 -3.38 -16.21
N ALA A 48 10.29 -2.26 -16.60
CA ALA A 48 10.38 -1.76 -17.97
C ALA A 48 11.78 -1.17 -18.24
N PRO A 49 12.21 -1.07 -19.50
CA PRO A 49 13.46 -0.38 -19.85
C PRO A 49 13.49 1.03 -19.24
N GLY A 50 14.59 1.37 -18.56
CA GLY A 50 14.75 2.67 -17.88
C GLY A 50 14.16 2.76 -16.46
N ARG A 51 13.52 1.70 -15.93
CA ARG A 51 13.17 1.60 -14.50
C ARG A 51 14.17 0.73 -13.75
N CYS A 52 14.49 1.11 -12.52
CA CYS A 52 15.45 0.38 -11.70
C CYS A 52 14.87 -0.77 -10.89
N CYS A 53 13.61 -0.64 -10.44
CA CYS A 53 12.99 -1.58 -9.53
C CYS A 53 11.92 -2.42 -10.23
N ASP A 54 11.89 -3.70 -9.87
CA ASP A 54 10.73 -4.55 -10.13
C ASP A 54 9.59 -4.09 -9.22
N LYS A 55 8.34 -4.17 -9.72
CA LYS A 55 7.16 -3.77 -8.93
C LYS A 55 6.42 -5.03 -8.50
N CYS A 56 6.10 -5.13 -7.22
CA CYS A 56 5.23 -6.20 -6.75
C CYS A 56 3.88 -6.14 -7.47
N VAL A 57 3.34 -7.31 -7.84
CA VAL A 57 2.06 -7.38 -8.58
C VAL A 57 0.92 -6.87 -7.70
N GLY A 58 0.23 -5.82 -8.17
CA GLY A 58 -0.98 -5.29 -7.53
C GLY A 58 -2.23 -6.12 -7.83
N CYS A 59 -3.33 -5.80 -7.17
CA CYS A 59 -4.60 -6.52 -7.26
C CYS A 59 -5.62 -5.74 -8.09
N LEU A 60 -6.56 -6.45 -8.72
CA LEU A 60 -7.73 -5.83 -9.34
C LEU A 60 -8.93 -5.96 -8.38
N TYR A 61 -9.39 -4.85 -7.82
CA TYR A 61 -10.55 -4.79 -6.93
C TYR A 61 -11.59 -3.84 -7.51
N GLU A 62 -12.81 -4.32 -7.75
CA GLU A 62 -13.93 -3.52 -8.27
C GLU A 62 -13.56 -2.66 -9.51
N GLY A 63 -12.75 -3.23 -10.40
CA GLY A 63 -12.28 -2.55 -11.62
C GLY A 63 -11.15 -1.54 -11.39
N ARG A 64 -10.62 -1.41 -10.18
CA ARG A 64 -9.48 -0.55 -9.83
C ARG A 64 -8.23 -1.37 -9.53
N MET A 65 -7.09 -0.88 -9.99
CA MET A 65 -5.78 -1.44 -9.64
C MET A 65 -5.37 -0.93 -8.26
N ILE A 66 -5.16 -1.86 -7.33
CA ILE A 66 -4.68 -1.61 -5.97
C ILE A 66 -3.22 -2.04 -5.89
N ASP A 67 -2.36 -1.16 -5.37
CA ASP A 67 -0.94 -1.49 -5.21
C ASP A 67 -0.73 -2.58 -4.16
N SER A 68 0.24 -3.46 -4.39
CA SER A 68 0.60 -4.49 -3.42
C SER A 68 1.14 -3.84 -2.14
N GLY A 69 0.75 -4.39 -1.00
CA GLY A 69 0.98 -3.84 0.33
C GLY A 69 -0.13 -2.92 0.83
N THR A 70 -1.08 -2.52 -0.03
CA THR A 70 -2.19 -1.64 0.40
C THR A 70 -3.16 -2.38 1.31
N GLU A 71 -3.52 -1.73 2.41
CA GLU A 71 -4.53 -2.16 3.37
C GLU A 71 -5.65 -1.12 3.45
N TRP A 72 -6.91 -1.57 3.47
CA TRP A 72 -8.07 -0.69 3.58
C TRP A 72 -9.20 -1.35 4.37
N THR A 73 -10.16 -0.54 4.83
CA THR A 73 -11.37 -0.99 5.52
C THR A 73 -12.55 -0.77 4.60
N ASP A 74 -13.56 -1.62 4.69
CA ASP A 74 -14.80 -1.44 3.96
C ASP A 74 -15.49 -0.13 4.43
N PRO A 75 -15.98 0.72 3.50
CA PRO A 75 -16.65 1.96 3.86
C PRO A 75 -18.01 1.75 4.52
N ASP A 76 -18.66 0.62 4.25
CA ASP A 76 -19.99 0.27 4.77
C ASP A 76 -19.91 -0.64 6.02
N ASP A 77 -18.87 -1.47 6.14
CA ASP A 77 -18.60 -2.31 7.33
C ASP A 77 -17.22 -2.01 7.96
N PRO A 78 -17.13 -1.22 9.05
CA PRO A 78 -15.86 -0.88 9.69
C PRO A 78 -15.14 -2.09 10.31
N CYS A 79 -15.79 -3.26 10.37
CA CYS A 79 -15.19 -4.51 10.82
C CYS A 79 -14.57 -5.36 9.70
N GLU A 80 -14.78 -5.00 8.44
CA GLU A 80 -14.26 -5.74 7.28
C GLU A 80 -12.99 -5.04 6.76
N HIS A 81 -11.89 -5.77 6.75
CA HIS A 81 -10.59 -5.27 6.32
C HIS A 81 -10.09 -6.06 5.13
N PHE A 82 -9.35 -5.36 4.27
CA PHE A 82 -8.78 -5.91 3.07
C PHE A 82 -7.29 -5.60 3.00
N LYS A 83 -6.55 -6.55 2.45
CA LYS A 83 -5.13 -6.39 2.13
C LYS A 83 -4.86 -6.92 0.74
N CYS A 84 -4.16 -6.14 -0.08
CA CYS A 84 -3.68 -6.58 -1.39
C CYS A 84 -2.20 -6.98 -1.29
N VAL A 85 -1.85 -8.22 -1.64
CA VAL A 85 -0.45 -8.66 -1.75
C VAL A 85 -0.28 -9.56 -2.95
N SER A 86 0.68 -9.27 -3.83
CA SER A 86 1.07 -10.14 -4.95
C SER A 86 -0.12 -10.58 -5.84
N GLY A 87 -1.06 -9.67 -6.10
CA GLY A 87 -2.27 -9.93 -6.89
C GLY A 87 -3.42 -10.62 -6.14
N VAL A 88 -3.24 -10.94 -4.86
CA VAL A 88 -4.25 -11.58 -4.02
C VAL A 88 -4.86 -10.58 -3.06
N ILE A 89 -6.19 -10.55 -3.00
CA ILE A 89 -6.95 -9.76 -2.02
C ILE A 89 -7.34 -10.69 -0.88
N THR A 90 -6.80 -10.40 0.30
CA THR A 90 -7.16 -11.08 1.54
C THR A 90 -8.20 -10.25 2.26
N ARG A 91 -9.37 -10.85 2.50
CA ARG A 91 -10.40 -10.28 3.37
C ARG A 91 -10.28 -10.86 4.77
N SER A 92 -10.33 -9.99 5.77
CA SER A 92 -10.42 -10.36 7.18
C SER A 92 -11.57 -9.62 7.86
N ARG A 93 -12.12 -10.22 8.91
CA ARG A 93 -13.21 -9.62 9.70
C ARG A 93 -12.81 -9.54 11.16
N ILE A 94 -12.90 -8.36 11.74
CA ILE A 94 -12.67 -8.16 13.17
C ILE A 94 -13.78 -8.84 13.96
N LYS A 95 -13.38 -9.58 15.00
CA LYS A 95 -14.26 -10.14 16.02
C LYS A 95 -13.90 -9.52 17.36
N CYS A 96 -14.83 -8.74 17.90
CA CYS A 96 -14.64 -8.03 19.15
C CYS A 96 -14.94 -8.96 20.33
N TYR A 97 -14.03 -9.03 21.29
CA TYR A 97 -14.29 -9.62 22.59
C TYR A 97 -14.59 -8.49 23.58
N THR A 98 -15.76 -8.52 24.22
CA THR A 98 -16.25 -7.44 25.08
C THR A 98 -16.58 -7.98 26.47
N PRO A 99 -15.61 -8.03 27.40
CA PRO A 99 -15.78 -8.65 28.72
C PRO A 99 -16.45 -7.70 29.74
N CYS A 100 -17.48 -6.97 29.33
CA CYS A 100 -18.24 -6.09 30.21
C CYS A 100 -19.74 -6.20 29.94
N SER A 101 -20.55 -6.06 31.00
CA SER A 101 -22.01 -6.21 30.92
C SER A 101 -22.70 -5.03 30.25
N ASN A 102 -22.09 -3.84 30.25
CA ASN A 102 -22.67 -2.63 29.68
C ASN A 102 -21.64 -1.81 28.88
N PRO A 103 -21.30 -2.27 27.65
CA PRO A 103 -20.41 -1.54 26.77
C PRO A 103 -21.00 -0.20 26.30
N LEU A 104 -20.13 0.73 25.94
CA LEU A 104 -20.55 1.97 25.31
C LEU A 104 -21.14 1.71 23.91
N PRO A 105 -22.15 2.50 23.49
CA PRO A 105 -22.67 2.45 22.13
C PRO A 105 -21.56 2.67 21.09
N LEU A 106 -21.59 1.89 20.02
CA LEU A 106 -20.69 2.06 18.88
C LEU A 106 -20.90 3.43 18.23
N LYS A 107 -19.82 4.16 17.96
CA LYS A 107 -19.86 5.39 17.15
C LYS A 107 -19.73 5.05 15.67
N HIS A 108 -20.15 5.97 14.81
CA HIS A 108 -19.94 5.87 13.37
C HIS A 108 -18.46 5.62 13.03
N GLY A 109 -18.19 4.62 12.19
CA GLY A 109 -16.85 4.22 11.80
C GLY A 109 -16.09 3.35 12.83
N GLN A 110 -16.72 2.94 13.94
CA GLN A 110 -16.11 2.01 14.88
C GLN A 110 -16.63 0.59 14.68
N CYS A 111 -15.72 -0.39 14.67
CA CYS A 111 -16.09 -1.81 14.66
C CYS A 111 -16.41 -2.34 16.07
N CYS A 112 -15.55 -2.04 17.05
CA CYS A 112 -15.64 -2.64 18.39
C CYS A 112 -16.14 -1.68 19.45
N PRO A 113 -17.02 -2.13 20.37
CA PRO A 113 -17.46 -1.33 21.49
C PRO A 113 -16.34 -1.16 22.52
N ILE A 114 -16.45 -0.12 23.34
CA ILE A 114 -15.48 0.21 24.38
C ILE A 114 -16.13 -0.01 25.75
N CYS A 115 -15.43 -0.69 26.66
CA CYS A 115 -15.81 -0.76 28.06
C CYS A 115 -15.23 0.45 28.79
N LEU A 116 -16.04 1.15 29.59
CA LEU A 116 -15.51 2.09 30.59
C LEU A 116 -14.92 1.23 31.70
N GLY A 117 -13.60 1.27 31.87
CA GLY A 117 -12.96 0.64 33.02
C GLY A 117 -13.43 1.31 34.30
N GLU A 118 -13.73 0.51 35.32
CA GLU A 118 -13.78 0.97 36.71
C GLU A 118 -12.38 1.04 37.31
#